data_AF-A0A1J0TZ22-F1
#
_entry.id   AF-A0A1J0TZ22-F1
#
_cell.length_a   1.000
_cell.length_b   1.000
_cell.length_c   1.000
_cell.angle_alpha   90.00
_cell.angle_beta   90.00
_cell.angle_gamma   90.00
#
_symmetry.space_group_name_H-M   'P 1'
#
loop_
_entity.id
_entity.type
_entity.pdbx_description
1 polymer ?
#
loop_
_entity_poly.entity_id
_entity_poly.type
_entity_poly.pdbx_seq_one_letter_code
_entity_poly.pdbx_strand_id
1 'polypeptide(L)'
;MIDTEGTRDRDDAFTVHILSSGGWRFEVHIAAVADVVPVGSVVDRRAFERITTRYKPDRTFPMLGTATEQTATLTTAEDRPSLCIAGTITESGLVEDVDLSRSVVRAGRCAEVSYREVASILTDPTTPLHETLCAANDAAQALLAARRSNDAFVYYDLAGGLVATEEGTLVRLAEELRTNAYVIVQEMMIAANEAVASWSIRQGLPILYRNHRANPVIGDGGELVAELEAARGDLQMTERIRRRLVTGLRPATYDATVHGHHGLRVAAYTHATSPLRRVADLITQRIVFAALDDSAYPYTPEQIAALGADLNRRIQQAREEKSAFFKDADQRETARAAGGDLSMLDTKRFRKLIKCAATGPLEARLDAELRRRLAADILDAADVAAVLMAADRTWQPLQTDLCSRWSAEHRDGAPSVLSMWCQQQPEVSPAEIDWEQRGPSHAPLFAVRVRFNEVVGPWVVGSVKKTTEQEAMWAMLDARSRGIEHHDDEIPWPASSPEAAQKPAKVTTTPPVILHSAPPAPQIEPAVPACNTKLVKALKNPVAWVTSFAQTRGLEAPRWDVEQAGPSHAPTFTVKVECAGLRASAVENSKSAARTAAAANLVHEIFSAAVI
;
A
#
# COMPACT_ATOMS: atom_id res chain seq x y z
N MET A 1 10.09 -9.52 -29.16
CA MET A 1 10.19 -8.23 -28.45
C MET A 1 8.80 -7.88 -27.97
N ILE A 2 8.61 -7.70 -26.66
CA ILE A 2 7.31 -7.30 -26.09
C ILE A 2 7.45 -5.91 -25.49
N ASP A 3 6.86 -4.92 -26.15
CA ASP A 3 7.07 -3.51 -25.83
C ASP A 3 5.76 -2.72 -25.85
N THR A 4 5.80 -1.48 -25.37
CA THR A 4 4.67 -0.57 -25.59
C THR A 4 4.63 -0.19 -27.06
N GLU A 5 3.44 0.00 -27.61
CA GLU A 5 3.27 0.47 -29.00
C GLU A 5 4.05 1.79 -29.21
N GLY A 6 4.83 1.87 -30.28
CA GLY A 6 5.67 3.04 -30.59
C GLY A 6 7.02 3.09 -29.88
N THR A 7 7.40 2.08 -29.10
CA THR A 7 8.75 1.94 -28.53
C THR A 7 9.81 1.92 -29.62
N ARG A 8 10.92 2.65 -29.41
CA ARG A 8 12.00 2.81 -30.39
C ARG A 8 13.35 2.26 -29.94
N ASP A 9 13.48 2.01 -28.64
CA ASP A 9 14.66 1.55 -27.92
C ASP A 9 14.39 0.15 -27.37
N ARG A 10 14.37 -0.84 -28.26
CA ARG A 10 14.13 -2.24 -27.90
C ARG A 10 15.44 -2.90 -27.50
N ASP A 11 15.60 -3.05 -26.20
CA ASP A 11 16.77 -3.70 -25.61
C ASP A 11 16.68 -5.22 -25.73
N ASP A 12 15.49 -5.81 -25.54
CA ASP A 12 15.34 -7.24 -25.30
C ASP A 12 14.37 -7.95 -26.24
N ALA A 13 14.66 -9.21 -26.49
CA ALA A 13 13.78 -10.19 -27.10
C ALA A 13 13.96 -11.53 -26.39
N PHE A 14 12.93 -12.36 -26.32
CA PHE A 14 13.07 -13.69 -25.72
C PHE A 14 12.27 -14.75 -26.47
N THR A 15 12.68 -16.00 -26.28
CA THR A 15 11.92 -17.20 -26.64
C THR A 15 11.93 -18.18 -25.48
N VAL A 16 10.85 -18.93 -25.33
CA VAL A 16 10.70 -19.96 -24.29
C VAL A 16 10.11 -21.22 -24.92
N HIS A 17 10.70 -22.36 -24.61
CA HIS A 17 10.29 -23.67 -25.11
C HIS A 17 10.07 -24.64 -23.95
N ILE A 18 9.01 -25.44 -24.03
CA ILE A 18 8.77 -26.50 -23.04
C ILE A 18 9.80 -27.62 -23.26
N LEU A 19 10.38 -28.11 -22.16
CA LEU A 19 11.31 -29.24 -22.20
C LEU A 19 10.55 -30.56 -22.03
N SER A 20 10.99 -31.60 -22.74
CA SER A 20 10.41 -32.94 -22.62
C SER A 20 10.61 -33.57 -21.24
N SER A 21 11.61 -33.11 -20.48
CA SER A 21 11.89 -33.49 -19.09
C SER A 21 11.04 -32.76 -18.05
N GLY A 22 10.19 -31.83 -18.47
CA GLY A 22 9.53 -30.86 -17.59
C GLY A 22 10.32 -29.56 -17.48
N GLY A 23 9.64 -28.47 -17.13
CA GLY A 23 10.18 -27.11 -17.11
C GLY A 23 10.33 -26.49 -18.51
N TRP A 24 11.15 -25.44 -18.60
CA TRP A 24 11.29 -24.61 -19.79
C TRP A 24 12.75 -24.29 -20.10
N ARG A 25 13.11 -24.23 -21.38
CA ARG A 25 14.33 -23.57 -21.86
C ARG A 25 13.98 -22.15 -22.26
N PHE A 26 14.77 -21.19 -21.80
CA PHE A 26 14.61 -19.79 -22.20
C PHE A 26 15.88 -19.29 -22.88
N GLU A 27 15.70 -18.35 -23.81
CA GLU A 27 16.78 -17.55 -24.39
C GLU A 27 16.32 -16.09 -24.40
N VAL A 28 17.12 -15.21 -23.80
CA VAL A 28 16.92 -13.76 -23.78
C VAL A 28 18.06 -13.11 -24.56
N HIS A 29 17.72 -12.40 -25.61
CA HIS A 29 18.62 -11.65 -26.46
C HIS A 29 18.59 -10.17 -26.09
N ILE A 30 19.74 -9.62 -25.71
CA ILE A 30 19.90 -8.21 -25.39
C ILE A 30 20.71 -7.52 -26.48
N ALA A 31 20.27 -6.37 -26.97
CA ALA A 31 20.98 -5.54 -27.95
C ALA A 31 22.46 -5.35 -27.56
N ALA A 32 23.38 -5.63 -28.49
CA ALA A 32 24.82 -5.52 -28.26
C ALA A 32 25.34 -4.07 -28.32
N VAL A 33 24.84 -3.22 -27.41
CA VAL A 33 25.16 -1.78 -27.36
C VAL A 33 26.67 -1.53 -27.18
N ALA A 34 27.37 -2.37 -26.43
CA ALA A 34 28.81 -2.26 -26.22
C ALA A 34 29.61 -2.32 -27.54
N ASP A 35 29.10 -2.97 -28.59
CA ASP A 35 29.75 -3.02 -29.91
C ASP A 35 29.61 -1.70 -30.68
N VAL A 36 28.56 -0.92 -30.42
CA VAL A 36 28.31 0.37 -31.09
C VAL A 36 28.75 1.57 -30.26
N VAL A 37 29.08 1.38 -28.98
CA VAL A 37 29.56 2.43 -28.06
C VAL A 37 30.96 2.10 -27.55
N PRO A 38 32.03 2.41 -28.32
CA PRO A 38 33.40 2.21 -27.86
C PRO A 38 33.70 3.01 -26.59
N VAL A 39 34.49 2.42 -25.69
CA VAL A 39 34.97 3.09 -24.46
C VAL A 39 35.72 4.38 -24.82
N GLY A 40 35.40 5.48 -24.13
CA GLY A 40 36.03 6.79 -24.36
C GLY A 40 35.51 7.56 -25.57
N SER A 41 34.57 7.00 -26.35
CA SER A 41 33.93 7.72 -27.47
C SER A 41 33.08 8.91 -27.00
N VAL A 42 32.67 9.78 -27.92
CA VAL A 42 31.75 10.90 -27.62
C VAL A 42 30.41 10.37 -27.07
N VAL A 43 29.92 9.27 -27.62
CA VAL A 43 28.66 8.64 -27.19
C VAL A 43 28.81 8.03 -25.81
N ASP A 44 29.96 7.40 -25.51
CA ASP A 44 30.26 6.87 -24.18
C ASP A 44 30.25 7.96 -23.11
N ARG A 45 30.98 9.07 -23.34
CA ARG A 45 30.97 10.20 -22.41
C ARG A 45 29.56 10.74 -22.17
N ARG A 46 28.75 10.86 -23.23
CA ARG A 46 27.34 11.24 -23.13
C ARG A 46 26.53 10.23 -22.30
N ALA A 47 26.76 8.94 -22.48
CA ALA A 47 26.08 7.90 -21.70
C ALA A 47 26.36 8.06 -20.21
N PHE A 48 27.62 8.32 -19.82
CA PHE A 48 28.01 8.60 -18.45
C PHE A 48 27.51 9.96 -17.92
N GLU A 49 27.41 10.99 -18.77
CA GLU A 49 26.78 12.26 -18.41
C GLU A 49 25.29 12.09 -18.11
N ARG A 50 24.58 11.26 -18.89
CA ARG A 50 23.13 11.06 -18.78
C ARG A 50 22.71 9.98 -17.79
N ILE A 51 23.55 8.96 -17.58
CA ILE A 51 23.34 7.74 -16.77
C ILE A 51 22.20 6.83 -17.26
N THR A 52 21.07 7.43 -17.63
CA THR A 52 19.85 6.75 -18.04
C THR A 52 19.13 7.56 -19.12
N THR A 53 18.32 6.89 -19.93
CA THR A 53 17.32 7.58 -20.77
C THR A 53 16.30 8.25 -19.86
N ARG A 54 15.89 9.49 -20.21
CA ARG A 54 14.83 10.21 -19.49
C ARG A 54 13.56 10.22 -20.32
N TYR A 55 12.52 9.54 -19.85
CA TYR A 55 11.19 9.53 -20.44
C TYR A 55 10.36 10.67 -19.83
N LYS A 56 9.93 11.63 -20.64
CA LYS A 56 8.92 12.65 -20.29
C LYS A 56 7.62 12.33 -21.03
N PRO A 57 6.46 12.79 -20.55
CA PRO A 57 5.18 12.55 -21.22
C PRO A 57 5.14 12.99 -22.69
N ASP A 58 5.89 14.05 -23.04
CA ASP A 58 5.94 14.67 -24.36
C ASP A 58 7.19 14.28 -25.18
N ARG A 59 8.24 13.79 -24.52
CA ARG A 59 9.55 13.59 -25.16
C ARG A 59 10.44 12.60 -24.44
N THR A 60 11.12 11.75 -25.20
CA THR A 60 12.24 10.93 -24.70
C THR A 60 13.57 11.64 -24.94
N PHE A 61 14.46 11.58 -23.95
CA PHE A 61 15.87 11.99 -24.07
C PHE A 61 16.75 10.74 -23.96
N PRO A 62 17.07 10.08 -25.10
CA PRO A 62 17.89 8.86 -25.13
C PRO A 62 19.23 9.02 -24.43
N MET A 63 19.68 8.01 -23.69
CA MET A 63 21.01 8.02 -23.07
C MET A 63 22.12 8.17 -24.11
N LEU A 64 22.05 7.38 -25.18
CA LEU A 64 23.08 7.33 -26.24
C LEU A 64 22.88 8.42 -27.30
N GLY A 65 21.64 8.91 -27.44
CA GLY A 65 21.20 9.73 -28.56
C GLY A 65 20.60 8.87 -29.67
N THR A 66 19.67 9.45 -30.42
CA THR A 66 18.79 8.72 -31.35
C THR A 66 19.56 7.92 -32.41
N ALA A 67 20.60 8.48 -33.03
CA ALA A 67 21.33 7.77 -34.09
C ALA A 67 21.99 6.47 -33.58
N THR A 68 22.66 6.51 -32.43
CA THR A 68 23.31 5.32 -31.87
C THR A 68 22.30 4.31 -31.34
N GLU A 69 21.24 4.79 -30.70
CA GLU A 69 20.12 3.95 -30.27
C GLU A 69 19.52 3.16 -31.43
N GLN A 70 19.23 3.82 -32.56
CA GLN A 70 18.68 3.15 -33.75
C GLN A 70 19.66 2.17 -34.41
N THR A 71 20.97 2.33 -34.19
CA THR A 71 21.98 1.40 -34.70
C THR A 71 22.01 0.10 -33.89
N ALA A 72 21.70 0.15 -32.60
CA ALA A 72 21.74 -1.02 -31.71
C ALA A 72 20.38 -1.66 -31.44
N THR A 73 19.29 -0.90 -31.48
CA THR A 73 17.95 -1.39 -31.15
C THR A 73 17.61 -2.65 -31.91
N LEU A 74 17.04 -3.63 -31.22
CA LEU A 74 16.51 -4.83 -31.86
C LEU A 74 15.37 -4.43 -32.81
N THR A 75 15.33 -5.09 -33.97
CA THR A 75 14.37 -4.83 -35.04
C THR A 75 14.07 -6.11 -35.80
N THR A 76 12.91 -6.16 -36.43
CA THR A 76 12.55 -7.25 -37.36
C THR A 76 13.20 -7.11 -38.73
N ALA A 77 13.71 -5.92 -39.06
CA ALA A 77 14.13 -5.57 -40.42
C ALA A 77 15.61 -5.89 -40.75
N GLU A 78 16.47 -5.99 -39.74
CA GLU A 78 17.93 -6.11 -39.90
C GLU A 78 18.52 -7.15 -38.95
N ASP A 79 19.63 -7.76 -39.35
CA ASP A 79 20.43 -8.60 -38.45
C ASP A 79 21.04 -7.72 -37.36
N ARG A 80 20.72 -8.03 -36.09
CA ARG A 80 21.21 -7.27 -34.92
C ARG A 80 22.08 -8.15 -34.03
N PRO A 81 23.34 -7.77 -33.78
CA PRO A 81 24.17 -8.42 -32.77
C PRO A 81 23.53 -8.30 -31.38
N SER A 82 23.68 -9.35 -30.58
CA SER A 82 23.07 -9.46 -29.26
C SER A 82 23.96 -10.25 -28.29
N LEU A 83 23.79 -9.97 -27.01
CA LEU A 83 24.13 -10.92 -25.94
C LEU A 83 22.97 -11.91 -25.83
N CYS A 84 23.22 -13.20 -25.99
CA CYS A 84 22.26 -14.24 -25.66
C CYS A 84 22.51 -14.75 -24.23
N ILE A 85 21.46 -14.76 -23.42
CA ILE A 85 21.41 -15.32 -22.07
C ILE A 85 20.46 -16.52 -22.16
N ALA A 86 21.00 -17.72 -22.05
CA ALA A 86 20.24 -18.96 -22.18
C ALA A 86 20.32 -19.79 -20.89
N GLY A 87 19.27 -20.56 -20.62
CA GLY A 87 19.24 -21.45 -19.47
C GLY A 87 17.96 -22.27 -19.40
N THR A 88 17.76 -22.92 -18.26
CA THR A 88 16.56 -23.69 -17.95
C THR A 88 15.84 -23.08 -16.75
N ILE A 89 14.51 -23.16 -16.77
CA ILE A 89 13.63 -22.82 -15.64
C ILE A 89 12.95 -24.11 -15.23
N THR A 90 13.17 -24.55 -14.01
CA THR A 90 12.51 -25.74 -13.46
C THR A 90 11.03 -25.47 -13.20
N GLU A 91 10.23 -26.52 -13.02
CA GLU A 91 8.82 -26.38 -12.61
C GLU A 91 8.66 -25.68 -11.24
N SER A 92 9.69 -25.73 -10.40
CA SER A 92 9.75 -24.99 -9.12
C SER A 92 10.18 -23.53 -9.27
N GLY A 93 10.47 -23.07 -10.49
CA GLY A 93 10.88 -21.69 -10.78
C GLY A 93 12.33 -21.38 -10.42
N LEU A 94 13.22 -22.38 -10.41
CA LEU A 94 14.67 -22.17 -10.28
C LEU A 94 15.30 -21.99 -11.66
N VAL A 95 16.25 -21.05 -11.76
CA VAL A 95 17.03 -20.80 -12.97
C VAL A 95 18.34 -21.57 -12.90
N GLU A 96 18.55 -22.50 -13.84
CA GLU A 96 19.69 -23.42 -13.88
C GLU A 96 20.34 -23.45 -15.28
N ASP A 97 21.47 -24.15 -15.39
CA ASP A 97 22.20 -24.37 -16.66
C ASP A 97 22.47 -23.10 -17.48
N VAL A 98 22.72 -21.99 -16.78
CA VAL A 98 22.89 -20.68 -17.40
C VAL A 98 24.20 -20.60 -18.18
N ASP A 99 24.08 -20.21 -19.45
CA ASP A 99 25.19 -19.87 -20.33
C ASP A 99 24.95 -18.53 -21.05
N LEU A 100 26.03 -17.82 -21.33
CA LEU A 100 26.01 -16.53 -22.02
C LEU A 100 26.87 -16.64 -23.29
N SER A 101 26.39 -16.06 -24.40
CA SER A 101 27.13 -16.08 -25.67
C SER A 101 26.89 -14.84 -26.53
N ARG A 102 27.85 -14.56 -27.41
CA ARG A 102 27.65 -13.65 -28.54
C ARG A 102 26.64 -14.27 -29.51
N SER A 103 25.65 -13.52 -29.96
CA SER A 103 24.62 -14.00 -30.89
C SER A 103 24.17 -12.91 -31.86
N VAL A 104 23.34 -13.28 -32.84
CA VAL A 104 22.71 -12.36 -33.80
C VAL A 104 21.23 -12.68 -33.89
N VAL A 105 20.38 -11.71 -33.56
CA VAL A 105 18.95 -11.77 -33.87
C VAL A 105 18.82 -11.46 -35.35
N ARG A 106 18.54 -12.50 -36.16
CA ARG A 106 18.42 -12.37 -37.60
C ARG A 106 17.13 -11.64 -38.01
N ALA A 107 17.19 -10.89 -39.10
CA ALA A 107 16.02 -10.25 -39.69
C ALA A 107 14.89 -11.27 -39.93
N GLY A 108 13.66 -10.89 -39.59
CA GLY A 108 12.46 -11.73 -39.71
C GLY A 108 12.36 -12.92 -38.74
N ARG A 109 13.34 -13.15 -37.85
CA ARG A 109 13.29 -14.23 -36.84
C ARG A 109 12.69 -13.82 -35.51
N CYS A 110 12.51 -12.52 -35.28
CA CYS A 110 11.83 -11.98 -34.11
C CYS A 110 10.57 -11.22 -34.55
N ALA A 111 9.56 -11.20 -33.69
CA ALA A 111 8.35 -10.40 -33.88
C ALA A 111 8.32 -9.25 -32.86
N GLU A 112 7.75 -8.12 -33.30
CA GLU A 112 7.33 -7.03 -32.43
C GLU A 112 5.90 -7.29 -31.98
N VAL A 113 5.69 -7.35 -30.67
CA VAL A 113 4.38 -7.61 -30.06
C VAL A 113 4.15 -6.55 -29.00
N SER A 114 2.97 -5.93 -28.99
CA SER A 114 2.59 -5.01 -27.93
C SER A 114 2.09 -5.76 -26.68
N TYR A 115 2.20 -5.14 -25.51
CA TYR A 115 1.60 -5.68 -24.26
C TYR A 115 0.12 -6.06 -24.41
N ARG A 116 -0.63 -5.38 -25.28
CA ARG A 116 -2.06 -5.64 -25.53
C ARG A 116 -2.28 -6.89 -26.38
N GLU A 117 -1.46 -7.11 -27.40
CA GLU A 117 -1.61 -8.24 -28.32
C GLU A 117 -1.33 -9.59 -27.67
N VAL A 118 -0.49 -9.62 -26.64
CA VAL A 118 -0.18 -10.86 -25.89
C VAL A 118 -1.44 -11.53 -25.35
N ALA A 119 -2.42 -10.76 -24.85
CA ALA A 119 -3.65 -11.32 -24.31
C ALA A 119 -4.43 -12.13 -25.38
N SER A 120 -4.52 -11.61 -26.61
CA SER A 120 -5.13 -12.33 -27.72
C SER A 120 -4.30 -13.54 -28.15
N ILE A 121 -2.97 -13.40 -28.24
CA ILE A 121 -2.06 -14.49 -28.66
C ILE A 121 -2.16 -15.67 -27.70
N LEU A 122 -2.22 -15.43 -26.38
CA LEU A 122 -2.37 -16.47 -25.36
C LEU A 122 -3.67 -17.27 -25.48
N THR A 123 -4.70 -16.73 -26.14
CA THR A 123 -6.01 -17.39 -26.29
C THR A 123 -6.26 -17.96 -27.68
N ASP A 124 -5.46 -17.58 -28.67
CA ASP A 124 -5.64 -17.99 -30.06
C ASP A 124 -4.53 -18.96 -30.51
N PRO A 125 -4.81 -20.28 -30.53
CA PRO A 125 -3.83 -21.30 -30.91
C PRO A 125 -3.44 -21.26 -32.39
N THR A 126 -4.11 -20.46 -33.21
CA THR A 126 -3.76 -20.30 -34.63
C THR A 126 -2.61 -19.32 -34.84
N THR A 127 -2.28 -18.51 -33.82
CA THR A 127 -1.20 -17.53 -33.92
C THR A 127 0.18 -18.21 -33.82
N PRO A 128 1.17 -17.86 -34.66
CA PRO A 128 2.48 -18.52 -34.67
C PRO A 128 3.27 -18.42 -33.35
N LEU A 129 2.96 -17.43 -32.51
CA LEU A 129 3.62 -17.19 -31.22
C LEU A 129 2.87 -17.79 -30.04
N HIS A 130 1.72 -18.44 -30.27
CA HIS A 130 0.87 -18.97 -29.21
C HIS A 130 1.65 -19.90 -28.28
N GLU A 131 2.31 -20.92 -28.85
CA GLU A 131 3.04 -21.93 -28.06
C GLU A 131 4.16 -21.29 -27.23
N THR A 132 4.98 -20.42 -27.84
CA THR A 132 6.08 -19.73 -27.17
C THR A 132 5.60 -18.79 -26.07
N LEU A 133 4.50 -18.04 -26.27
CA LEU A 133 3.97 -17.15 -25.24
C LEU A 133 3.24 -17.90 -24.12
N CYS A 134 2.57 -19.02 -24.42
CA CYS A 134 2.03 -19.91 -23.38
C CYS A 134 3.15 -20.47 -22.52
N ALA A 135 4.23 -20.99 -23.14
CA ALA A 135 5.41 -21.45 -22.44
C ALA A 135 6.05 -20.33 -21.58
N ALA A 136 6.19 -19.13 -22.13
CA ALA A 136 6.73 -17.98 -21.40
C ALA A 136 5.82 -17.53 -20.24
N ASN A 137 4.50 -17.58 -20.42
CA ASN A 137 3.53 -17.32 -19.36
C ASN A 137 3.69 -18.30 -18.21
N ASP A 138 3.75 -19.59 -18.50
CA ASP A 138 3.85 -20.63 -17.47
C ASP A 138 5.20 -20.57 -16.74
N ALA A 139 6.30 -20.35 -17.48
CA ALA A 139 7.62 -20.11 -16.89
C ALA A 139 7.63 -18.87 -15.98
N ALA A 140 7.01 -17.77 -16.40
CA ALA A 140 6.90 -16.56 -15.59
C ALA A 140 6.05 -16.77 -14.34
N GLN A 141 4.97 -17.57 -14.41
CA GLN A 141 4.20 -17.95 -13.22
C GLN A 141 5.02 -18.81 -12.25
N ALA A 142 5.84 -19.74 -12.75
CA ALA A 142 6.73 -20.56 -11.92
C ALA A 142 7.77 -19.69 -11.20
N LEU A 143 8.44 -18.76 -11.92
CA LEU A 143 9.38 -17.80 -11.33
C LEU A 143 8.72 -16.91 -10.27
N LEU A 144 7.54 -16.38 -10.58
CA LEU A 144 6.78 -15.56 -9.63
C LEU A 144 6.39 -16.34 -8.38
N ALA A 145 5.95 -17.59 -8.55
CA ALA A 145 5.59 -18.48 -7.44
C ALA A 145 6.80 -18.76 -6.54
N ALA A 146 7.97 -19.07 -7.13
CA ALA A 146 9.21 -19.31 -6.40
C ALA A 146 9.64 -18.09 -5.57
N ARG A 147 9.56 -16.89 -6.16
CA ARG A 147 9.87 -15.65 -5.45
C ARG A 147 8.88 -15.37 -4.32
N ARG A 148 7.58 -15.63 -4.52
CA ARG A 148 6.57 -15.50 -3.46
C ARG A 148 6.79 -16.49 -2.31
N SER A 149 7.15 -17.73 -2.61
CA SER A 149 7.45 -18.72 -1.56
C SER A 149 8.72 -18.38 -0.76
N ASN A 150 9.58 -17.52 -1.31
CA ASN A 150 10.78 -17.01 -0.64
C ASN A 150 10.56 -15.64 0.01
N ASP A 151 9.30 -15.23 0.23
CA ASP A 151 8.92 -13.96 0.86
C ASP A 151 9.43 -12.71 0.12
N ALA A 152 9.48 -12.78 -1.22
CA ALA A 152 9.80 -11.61 -2.04
C ALA A 152 8.65 -10.60 -1.97
N PHE A 153 8.99 -9.32 -1.88
CA PHE A 153 8.00 -8.27 -1.96
C PHE A 153 7.59 -8.06 -3.43
N VAL A 154 6.65 -8.88 -3.89
CA VAL A 154 6.14 -8.85 -5.26
C VAL A 154 4.62 -8.63 -5.25
N TYR A 155 4.18 -7.58 -5.92
CA TYR A 155 2.77 -7.19 -5.96
C TYR A 155 2.40 -6.81 -7.39
N TYR A 156 1.49 -7.57 -8.00
CA TYR A 156 1.00 -7.34 -9.37
C TYR A 156 -0.52 -7.27 -9.37
N ASP A 157 -1.09 -6.14 -8.94
CA ASP A 157 -2.52 -5.87 -9.10
C ASP A 157 -2.78 -5.24 -10.47
N LEU A 158 -2.84 -6.08 -11.51
CA LEU A 158 -3.12 -5.63 -12.87
C LEU A 158 -4.51 -4.99 -12.98
N ALA A 159 -5.51 -5.47 -12.24
CA ALA A 159 -6.86 -4.91 -12.25
C ALA A 159 -6.91 -3.48 -11.68
N GLY A 160 -6.29 -3.27 -10.51
CA GLY A 160 -6.15 -1.93 -9.91
C GLY A 160 -5.04 -1.07 -10.50
N GLY A 161 -4.19 -1.67 -11.35
CA GLY A 161 -3.05 -1.03 -11.98
C GLY A 161 -1.96 -0.62 -10.99
N LEU A 162 -1.78 -1.35 -9.88
CA LEU A 162 -0.76 -1.06 -8.87
C LEU A 162 0.24 -2.21 -8.81
N VAL A 163 1.53 -1.91 -9.00
CA VAL A 163 2.59 -2.92 -8.99
C VAL A 163 3.79 -2.49 -8.16
N ALA A 164 4.48 -3.46 -7.56
CA ALA A 164 5.79 -3.25 -6.96
C ALA A 164 6.89 -3.36 -8.04
N THR A 165 7.81 -2.41 -8.07
CA THR A 165 9.03 -2.50 -8.90
C THR A 165 10.05 -3.42 -8.24
N GLU A 166 11.14 -3.72 -8.95
CA GLU A 166 12.27 -4.50 -8.42
C GLU A 166 12.82 -3.92 -7.11
N GLU A 167 12.87 -2.59 -6.97
CA GLU A 167 13.28 -1.90 -5.74
C GLU A 167 12.20 -1.86 -4.65
N GLY A 168 11.05 -2.48 -4.86
CA GLY A 168 9.92 -2.49 -3.92
C GLY A 168 9.10 -1.20 -3.90
N THR A 169 9.26 -0.32 -4.90
CA THR A 169 8.42 0.88 -4.98
C THR A 169 7.07 0.54 -5.60
N LEU A 170 5.97 0.98 -4.98
CA LEU A 170 4.65 0.83 -5.59
C LEU A 170 4.42 1.91 -6.67
N VAL A 171 4.15 1.50 -7.90
CA VAL A 171 3.90 2.37 -9.05
C VAL A 171 2.56 2.04 -9.70
N ARG A 172 1.94 3.05 -10.30
CA ARG A 172 0.73 2.85 -11.10
C ARG A 172 1.11 2.50 -12.53
N LEU A 173 0.57 1.40 -13.04
CA LEU A 173 0.69 1.02 -14.44
C LEU A 173 -0.29 1.79 -15.31
N ALA A 174 0.21 2.20 -16.48
CA ALA A 174 -0.62 2.65 -17.58
C ALA A 174 -1.56 1.51 -18.01
N GLU A 175 -2.73 1.84 -18.55
CA GLU A 175 -3.80 0.87 -18.82
C GLU A 175 -3.36 -0.23 -19.79
N GLU A 176 -2.60 0.14 -20.81
CA GLU A 176 -2.04 -0.75 -21.82
C GLU A 176 -1.04 -1.78 -21.27
N LEU A 177 -0.45 -1.52 -20.10
CA LEU A 177 0.49 -2.44 -19.44
C LEU A 177 -0.21 -3.39 -18.47
N ARG A 178 -1.51 -3.25 -18.22
CA ARG A 178 -2.26 -4.04 -17.23
C ARG A 178 -2.65 -5.42 -17.77
N THR A 179 -1.70 -6.13 -18.35
CA THR A 179 -1.90 -7.45 -18.97
C THR A 179 -0.87 -8.44 -18.43
N ASN A 180 -1.12 -9.75 -18.61
CA ASN A 180 -0.18 -10.79 -18.21
C ASN A 180 1.20 -10.62 -18.88
N ALA A 181 1.28 -9.94 -20.02
CA ALA A 181 2.54 -9.59 -20.67
C ALA A 181 3.49 -8.82 -19.76
N TYR A 182 2.97 -7.95 -18.90
CA TYR A 182 3.80 -7.24 -17.92
C TYR A 182 4.50 -8.19 -16.96
N VAL A 183 3.78 -9.20 -16.47
CA VAL A 183 4.34 -10.22 -15.58
C VAL A 183 5.36 -11.07 -16.33
N ILE A 184 5.05 -11.48 -17.57
CA ILE A 184 5.97 -12.27 -18.42
C ILE A 184 7.28 -11.53 -18.60
N VAL A 185 7.24 -10.28 -19.08
CA VAL A 185 8.44 -9.48 -19.33
C VAL A 185 9.21 -9.25 -18.04
N GLN A 186 8.53 -8.88 -16.94
CA GLN A 186 9.22 -8.61 -15.67
C GLN A 186 9.94 -9.83 -15.12
N GLU A 187 9.27 -10.98 -15.00
CA GLU A 187 9.93 -12.17 -14.44
C GLU A 187 11.03 -12.71 -15.37
N MET A 188 10.88 -12.58 -16.70
CA MET A 188 11.95 -12.93 -17.64
C MET A 188 13.17 -12.02 -17.52
N MET A 189 12.98 -10.70 -17.40
CA MET A 189 14.10 -9.77 -17.25
C MET A 189 14.78 -9.92 -15.89
N ILE A 190 14.02 -10.22 -14.82
CA ILE A 190 14.58 -10.51 -13.50
C ILE A 190 15.41 -11.79 -13.55
N ALA A 191 14.89 -12.87 -14.15
CA ALA A 191 15.62 -14.13 -14.32
C ALA A 191 16.89 -13.96 -15.16
N ALA A 192 16.83 -13.19 -16.26
CA ALA A 192 17.99 -12.90 -17.09
C ALA A 192 19.06 -12.09 -16.34
N ASN A 193 18.65 -11.10 -15.56
CA ASN A 193 19.55 -10.30 -14.71
C ASN A 193 20.21 -11.15 -13.61
N GLU A 194 19.46 -12.05 -12.95
CA GLU A 194 20.00 -13.01 -11.99
C GLU A 194 20.97 -14.01 -12.65
N ALA A 195 20.64 -14.48 -13.85
CA ALA A 195 21.46 -15.38 -14.65
C ALA A 195 22.82 -14.74 -14.99
N VAL A 196 22.82 -13.50 -15.48
CA VAL A 196 24.06 -12.74 -15.78
C VAL A 196 24.89 -12.53 -14.51
N ALA A 197 24.25 -12.17 -13.39
CA ALA A 197 24.94 -11.98 -12.12
C ALA A 197 25.62 -13.28 -11.65
N SER A 198 24.88 -14.39 -11.67
CA SER A 198 25.34 -15.71 -11.26
C SER A 198 26.45 -16.25 -12.16
N TRP A 199 26.31 -16.11 -13.48
CA TRP A 199 27.35 -16.47 -14.44
C TRP A 199 28.61 -15.66 -14.20
N SER A 200 28.48 -14.34 -13.99
CA SER A 200 29.63 -13.46 -13.74
C SER A 200 30.38 -13.82 -12.45
N ILE A 201 29.67 -14.25 -11.40
CA ILE A 201 30.29 -14.77 -10.17
C ILE A 201 31.11 -16.02 -10.47
N ARG A 202 30.55 -16.99 -11.22
CA ARG A 202 31.25 -18.23 -11.58
C ARG A 202 32.50 -17.98 -12.42
N GLN A 203 32.45 -16.97 -13.29
CA GLN A 203 33.58 -16.56 -14.13
C GLN A 203 34.56 -15.62 -13.42
N GLY A 204 34.28 -15.20 -12.19
CA GLY A 204 35.15 -14.27 -11.43
C GLY A 204 35.22 -12.86 -12.02
N LEU A 205 34.16 -12.40 -12.69
CA LEU A 205 34.16 -11.11 -13.39
C LEU A 205 33.87 -9.93 -12.44
N PRO A 206 34.61 -8.81 -12.57
CA PRO A 206 34.39 -7.63 -11.74
C PRO A 206 33.25 -6.77 -12.30
N ILE A 207 32.00 -7.24 -12.25
CA ILE A 207 30.83 -6.49 -12.74
C ILE A 207 30.24 -5.57 -11.65
N LEU A 208 29.27 -4.72 -12.04
CA LEU A 208 28.43 -3.98 -11.10
C LEU A 208 27.23 -4.84 -10.67
N TYR A 209 27.18 -5.24 -9.41
CA TYR A 209 25.98 -5.82 -8.81
C TYR A 209 25.00 -4.73 -8.40
N ARG A 210 23.71 -5.03 -8.50
CA ARG A 210 22.60 -4.20 -8.03
C ARG A 210 22.12 -4.77 -6.70
N ASN A 211 22.61 -4.20 -5.61
CA ASN A 211 22.34 -4.69 -4.26
C ASN A 211 21.19 -3.95 -3.61
N HIS A 212 20.35 -4.66 -2.85
CA HIS A 212 19.28 -4.05 -2.05
C HIS A 212 19.32 -4.64 -0.64
N ARG A 213 19.75 -3.82 0.33
CA ARG A 213 19.86 -4.22 1.73
C ARG A 213 18.51 -4.13 2.43
N ALA A 214 18.21 -5.10 3.29
CA ALA A 214 17.01 -5.10 4.12
C ALA A 214 16.92 -3.83 4.99
N ASN A 215 15.70 -3.34 5.23
CA ASN A 215 15.39 -2.48 6.36
C ASN A 215 14.46 -3.22 7.32
N PRO A 216 14.91 -3.58 8.53
CA PRO A 216 14.11 -4.34 9.50
C PRO A 216 12.77 -3.67 9.86
N VAL A 217 12.66 -2.34 9.71
CA VAL A 217 11.46 -1.56 10.06
C VAL A 217 10.29 -1.83 9.11
N ILE A 218 10.56 -2.28 7.88
CA ILE A 218 9.52 -2.47 6.85
C ILE A 218 8.70 -3.75 7.06
N GLY A 219 9.24 -4.74 7.80
CA GLY A 219 8.61 -6.04 7.96
C GLY A 219 8.91 -7.00 6.80
N ASP A 220 8.27 -8.16 6.83
CA ASP A 220 8.45 -9.21 5.82
C ASP A 220 7.69 -8.91 4.50
N GLY A 221 8.25 -9.33 3.37
CA GLY A 221 7.65 -9.12 2.05
C GLY A 221 6.26 -9.76 1.90
N GLY A 222 6.06 -10.96 2.42
CA GLY A 222 4.78 -11.67 2.39
C GLY A 222 3.71 -10.98 3.25
N GLU A 223 4.09 -10.49 4.43
CA GLU A 223 3.19 -9.70 5.30
C GLU A 223 2.75 -8.40 4.61
N LEU A 224 3.68 -7.69 3.96
CA LEU A 224 3.37 -6.47 3.22
C LEU A 224 2.41 -6.72 2.06
N VAL A 225 2.58 -7.83 1.34
CA VAL A 225 1.66 -8.24 0.28
C VAL A 225 0.28 -8.54 0.87
N ALA A 226 0.20 -9.27 1.99
CA ALA A 226 -1.06 -9.55 2.67
C ALA A 226 -1.77 -8.27 3.14
N GLU A 227 -1.03 -7.29 3.66
CA GLU A 227 -1.57 -5.97 4.01
C GLU A 227 -2.10 -5.22 2.78
N LEU A 228 -1.37 -5.22 1.66
CA LEU A 228 -1.81 -4.59 0.41
C LEU A 228 -3.07 -5.27 -0.15
N GLU A 229 -3.15 -6.60 -0.08
CA GLU A 229 -4.33 -7.35 -0.48
C GLU A 229 -5.54 -7.05 0.42
N ALA A 230 -5.34 -6.92 1.73
CA ALA A 230 -6.39 -6.52 2.67
C ALA A 230 -6.85 -5.06 2.44
N ALA A 231 -5.94 -4.19 2.02
CA ALA A 231 -6.21 -2.79 1.68
C ALA A 231 -6.80 -2.61 0.27
N ARG A 232 -6.98 -3.69 -0.51
CA ARG A 232 -7.46 -3.61 -1.89
C ARG A 232 -8.85 -2.97 -1.93
N GLY A 233 -8.95 -1.86 -2.66
CA GLY A 233 -10.17 -1.03 -2.75
C GLY A 233 -10.25 0.08 -1.69
N ASP A 234 -9.43 0.04 -0.64
CA ASP A 234 -9.25 1.14 0.31
C ASP A 234 -8.05 2.01 -0.11
N LEU A 235 -8.36 3.11 -0.78
CA LEU A 235 -7.36 4.06 -1.27
C LEU A 235 -6.56 4.71 -0.14
N GLN A 236 -7.16 4.93 1.03
CA GLN A 236 -6.46 5.58 2.16
C GLN A 236 -5.46 4.61 2.78
N MET A 237 -5.87 3.37 3.01
CA MET A 237 -4.99 2.34 3.57
C MET A 237 -3.85 2.00 2.58
N THR A 238 -4.17 1.87 1.30
CA THR A 238 -3.16 1.63 0.25
C THR A 238 -2.12 2.76 0.22
N GLU A 239 -2.53 4.02 0.32
CA GLU A 239 -1.61 5.16 0.33
C GLU A 239 -0.77 5.21 1.62
N ARG A 240 -1.31 4.78 2.77
CA ARG A 240 -0.53 4.64 4.02
C ARG A 240 0.57 3.60 3.88
N ILE A 241 0.25 2.41 3.33
CA ILE A 241 1.24 1.36 3.09
C ILE A 241 2.29 1.84 2.09
N ARG A 242 1.86 2.45 0.98
CA ARG A 242 2.77 3.05 -0.01
C ARG A 242 3.72 4.07 0.61
N ARG A 243 3.23 4.94 1.50
CA ARG A 243 4.08 5.92 2.20
C ARG A 243 5.09 5.24 3.10
N ARG A 244 4.67 4.23 3.88
CA ARG A 244 5.58 3.43 4.73
C ARG A 244 6.70 2.80 3.91
N LEU A 245 6.38 2.22 2.76
CA LEU A 245 7.36 1.62 1.84
C LEU A 245 8.35 2.67 1.32
N VAL A 246 7.86 3.82 0.85
CA VAL A 246 8.75 4.90 0.34
C VAL A 246 9.69 5.43 1.43
N THR A 247 9.23 5.54 2.68
CA THR A 247 10.05 6.06 3.78
C THR A 247 10.98 5.03 4.40
N GLY A 248 10.61 3.75 4.36
CA GLY A 248 11.37 2.70 5.04
C GLY A 248 12.18 1.81 4.11
N LEU A 249 11.91 1.72 2.81
CA LEU A 249 12.78 0.94 1.92
C LEU A 249 14.13 1.63 1.74
N ARG A 250 15.21 0.84 1.80
CA ARG A 250 16.53 1.33 1.44
C ARG A 250 16.65 1.36 -0.08
N PRO A 251 17.28 2.40 -0.65
CA PRO A 251 17.52 2.41 -2.07
C PRO A 251 18.49 1.29 -2.45
N ALA A 252 18.22 0.60 -3.56
CA ALA A 252 19.19 -0.30 -4.16
C ALA A 252 20.40 0.49 -4.70
N THR A 253 21.59 -0.08 -4.60
CA THR A 253 22.89 0.54 -4.92
C THR A 253 23.71 -0.34 -5.84
N TYR A 254 24.50 0.27 -6.72
CA TYR A 254 25.53 -0.43 -7.49
C TYR A 254 26.79 -0.64 -6.67
N ASP A 255 27.34 -1.85 -6.66
CA ASP A 255 28.60 -2.17 -5.97
C ASP A 255 29.35 -3.25 -6.74
N ALA A 256 30.68 -3.29 -6.62
CA ALA A 256 31.50 -4.37 -7.17
C ALA A 256 31.34 -5.68 -6.37
N THR A 257 30.89 -5.57 -5.11
CA THR A 257 30.68 -6.71 -4.21
C THR A 257 29.22 -7.12 -4.19
N VAL A 258 28.94 -8.42 -4.29
CA VAL A 258 27.59 -8.95 -4.15
C VAL A 258 27.12 -8.94 -2.69
N HIS A 259 25.91 -8.45 -2.44
CA HIS A 259 25.26 -8.45 -1.13
C HIS A 259 23.83 -9.02 -1.18
N GLY A 260 23.37 -9.45 -2.35
CA GLY A 260 22.00 -9.88 -2.58
C GLY A 260 21.01 -8.73 -2.75
N HIS A 261 19.79 -9.10 -3.15
CA HIS A 261 18.72 -8.16 -3.44
C HIS A 261 17.46 -8.50 -2.62
N HIS A 262 17.34 -7.86 -1.45
CA HIS A 262 16.29 -8.15 -0.47
C HIS A 262 14.87 -8.11 -1.05
N GLY A 263 14.50 -7.06 -1.79
CA GLY A 263 13.14 -6.94 -2.36
C GLY A 263 12.78 -8.04 -3.37
N LEU A 264 13.80 -8.59 -4.05
CA LEU A 264 13.61 -9.62 -5.07
C LEU A 264 13.80 -11.04 -4.51
N ARG A 265 14.47 -11.17 -3.35
CA ARG A 265 14.91 -12.41 -2.69
C ARG A 265 15.83 -13.27 -3.56
N VAL A 266 16.73 -12.62 -4.28
CA VAL A 266 17.79 -13.27 -5.06
C VAL A 266 19.17 -13.03 -4.42
N ALA A 267 20.04 -14.03 -4.50
CA ALA A 267 21.37 -14.00 -3.88
C ALA A 267 22.36 -13.09 -4.64
N ALA A 268 22.19 -12.97 -5.95
CA ALA A 268 22.98 -12.09 -6.81
C ALA A 268 22.06 -11.45 -7.85
N TYR A 269 22.25 -10.16 -8.09
CA TYR A 269 21.47 -9.40 -9.07
C TYR A 269 22.34 -8.33 -9.72
N THR A 270 22.16 -8.10 -11.01
CA THR A 270 22.77 -7.00 -11.77
C THR A 270 21.74 -6.43 -12.72
N HIS A 271 22.00 -5.27 -13.30
CA HIS A 271 21.25 -4.85 -14.47
C HIS A 271 22.06 -5.19 -15.73
N ALA A 272 21.45 -5.97 -16.61
CA ALA A 272 22.05 -6.40 -17.88
C ALA A 272 21.07 -6.35 -19.06
N THR A 273 19.78 -6.19 -18.80
CA THR A 273 18.71 -6.31 -19.81
C THR A 273 18.32 -4.99 -20.48
N SER A 274 19.00 -3.87 -20.21
CA SER A 274 18.62 -2.57 -20.79
C SER A 274 19.77 -1.58 -21.09
N PRO A 275 20.81 -2.00 -21.86
CA PRO A 275 21.97 -1.17 -22.15
C PRO A 275 21.73 0.05 -23.06
N LEU A 276 20.62 0.14 -23.79
CA LEU A 276 20.26 1.35 -24.56
C LEU A 276 19.89 2.51 -23.64
N ARG A 277 19.38 2.20 -22.44
CA ARG A 277 18.77 3.18 -21.53
C ARG A 277 19.39 3.23 -20.14
N ARG A 278 20.35 2.37 -19.80
CA ARG A 278 21.06 2.38 -18.51
C ARG A 278 22.57 2.16 -18.70
N VAL A 279 23.38 3.06 -18.15
CA VAL A 279 24.85 2.97 -18.28
C VAL A 279 25.43 1.80 -17.47
N ALA A 280 24.76 1.38 -16.39
CA ALA A 280 25.17 0.22 -15.60
C ALA A 280 25.15 -1.07 -16.43
N ASP A 281 24.10 -1.28 -17.21
CA ASP A 281 23.97 -2.40 -18.15
C ASP A 281 25.03 -2.34 -19.24
N LEU A 282 25.36 -1.16 -19.76
CA LEU A 282 26.46 -0.98 -20.72
C LEU A 282 27.82 -1.36 -20.12
N ILE A 283 28.08 -0.99 -18.86
CA ILE A 283 29.30 -1.39 -18.14
C ILE A 283 29.36 -2.91 -17.98
N THR A 284 28.27 -3.53 -17.49
CA THR A 284 28.17 -4.99 -17.35
C THR A 284 28.38 -5.69 -18.69
N GLN A 285 27.72 -5.24 -19.75
CA GLN A 285 27.81 -5.83 -21.08
C GLN A 285 29.24 -5.77 -21.65
N ARG A 286 29.97 -4.66 -21.45
CA ARG A 286 31.37 -4.53 -21.87
C ARG A 286 32.28 -5.58 -21.22
N ILE A 287 32.07 -5.86 -19.95
CA ILE A 287 32.89 -6.83 -19.19
C ILE A 287 32.54 -8.25 -19.61
N VAL A 288 31.24 -8.54 -19.76
CA VAL A 288 30.76 -9.83 -20.27
C VAL A 288 31.30 -10.10 -21.67
N PHE A 289 31.21 -9.13 -22.58
CA PHE A 289 31.74 -9.26 -23.94
C PHE A 289 33.25 -9.46 -23.95
N ALA A 290 34.00 -8.70 -23.13
CA ALA A 290 35.44 -8.91 -23.02
C ALA A 290 35.78 -10.34 -22.55
N ALA A 291 35.01 -10.89 -21.61
CA ALA A 291 35.17 -12.27 -21.16
C ALA A 291 34.82 -13.31 -22.25
N LEU A 292 33.72 -13.10 -22.98
CA LEU A 292 33.29 -14.01 -24.05
C LEU A 292 34.25 -14.00 -25.25
N ASP A 293 34.88 -12.86 -25.51
CA ASP A 293 35.82 -12.69 -26.63
C ASP A 293 37.28 -13.00 -26.24
N ASP A 294 37.53 -13.44 -24.99
CA ASP A 294 38.87 -13.66 -24.42
C ASP A 294 39.81 -12.44 -24.61
N SER A 295 39.29 -11.26 -24.32
CA SER A 295 39.98 -9.97 -24.50
C SER A 295 40.19 -9.24 -23.17
N ALA A 296 41.08 -8.24 -23.18
CA ALA A 296 41.39 -7.47 -21.99
C ALA A 296 40.15 -6.73 -21.43
N TYR A 297 39.91 -6.84 -20.13
CA TYR A 297 38.80 -6.14 -19.50
C TYR A 297 38.94 -4.61 -19.61
N PRO A 298 37.85 -3.90 -19.93
CA PRO A 298 37.89 -2.44 -20.12
C PRO A 298 38.04 -1.67 -18.81
N TYR A 299 37.83 -2.33 -17.67
CA TYR A 299 37.88 -1.74 -16.33
C TYR A 299 38.60 -2.65 -15.36
N THR A 300 39.39 -2.04 -14.48
CA THR A 300 39.94 -2.67 -13.27
C THR A 300 38.87 -2.79 -12.17
N PRO A 301 39.03 -3.71 -11.20
CA PRO A 301 38.13 -3.79 -10.04
C PRO A 301 37.98 -2.46 -9.29
N GLU A 302 39.06 -1.69 -9.15
CA GLU A 302 39.06 -0.37 -8.51
C GLU A 302 38.23 0.64 -9.31
N GLN A 303 38.33 0.62 -10.64
CA GLN A 303 37.49 1.45 -11.50
C GLN A 303 36.02 1.07 -11.39
N ILE A 304 35.68 -0.23 -11.29
CA ILE A 304 34.29 -0.68 -11.13
C ILE A 304 33.71 -0.21 -9.79
N ALA A 305 34.46 -0.32 -8.70
CA ALA A 305 34.06 0.22 -7.42
C ALA A 305 33.83 1.74 -7.47
N ALA A 306 34.74 2.48 -8.13
CA ALA A 306 34.61 3.94 -8.30
C ALA A 306 33.39 4.33 -9.16
N LEU A 307 33.12 3.58 -10.24
CA LEU A 307 31.95 3.76 -11.10
C LEU A 307 30.65 3.50 -10.31
N GLY A 308 30.57 2.41 -9.55
CA GLY A 308 29.43 2.11 -8.70
C GLY A 308 29.15 3.25 -7.70
N ALA A 309 30.19 3.75 -7.04
CA ALA A 309 30.07 4.89 -6.12
C ALA A 309 29.60 6.18 -6.80
N ASP A 310 30.12 6.50 -7.99
CA ASP A 310 29.68 7.69 -8.74
C ASP A 310 28.22 7.57 -9.20
N LEU A 311 27.82 6.42 -9.74
CA LEU A 311 26.43 6.18 -10.15
C LEU A 311 25.47 6.33 -8.97
N ASN A 312 25.80 5.77 -7.82
CA ASN A 312 24.98 5.89 -6.61
C ASN A 312 24.84 7.35 -6.15
N ARG A 313 25.95 8.11 -6.11
CA ARG A 313 25.91 9.55 -5.75
C ARG A 313 24.98 10.33 -6.68
N ARG A 314 25.12 10.14 -7.99
CA ARG A 314 24.32 10.88 -8.98
C ARG A 314 22.84 10.49 -8.96
N ILE A 315 22.53 9.21 -8.75
CA ILE A 315 21.15 8.75 -8.54
C ILE A 315 20.54 9.40 -7.30
N GLN A 316 21.30 9.47 -6.20
CA GLN A 316 20.85 10.11 -4.97
C GLN A 316 20.63 11.62 -5.17
N GLN A 317 21.58 12.33 -5.79
CA GLN A 317 21.46 13.74 -6.10
C GLN A 317 20.24 14.03 -6.98
N ALA A 318 20.01 13.24 -8.04
CA ALA A 318 18.84 13.41 -8.91
C ALA A 318 17.52 13.19 -8.17
N ARG A 319 17.48 12.30 -7.17
CA ARG A 319 16.29 12.10 -6.31
C ARG A 319 16.06 13.30 -5.39
N GLU A 320 17.12 13.84 -4.80
CA GLU A 320 17.05 15.03 -3.95
C GLU A 320 16.62 16.27 -4.73
N GLU A 321 17.20 16.51 -5.91
CA GLU A 321 16.82 17.59 -6.82
C GLU A 321 15.35 17.47 -7.25
N LYS A 322 14.90 16.26 -7.60
CA LYS A 322 13.50 15.99 -7.93
C LYS A 322 12.58 16.31 -6.74
N SER A 323 12.94 15.85 -5.54
CA SER A 323 12.19 16.11 -4.31
C SER A 323 12.12 17.62 -4.01
N ALA A 324 13.25 18.32 -4.12
CA ALA A 324 13.34 19.76 -3.93
C ALA A 324 12.52 20.53 -4.97
N PHE A 325 12.57 20.15 -6.24
CA PHE A 325 11.76 20.73 -7.30
C PHE A 325 10.26 20.61 -7.01
N PHE A 326 9.79 19.43 -6.60
CA PHE A 326 8.39 19.25 -6.24
C PHE A 326 8.02 20.04 -5.00
N LYS A 327 8.88 20.08 -3.97
CA LYS A 327 8.64 20.87 -2.76
C LYS A 327 8.53 22.37 -3.08
N ASP A 328 9.40 22.90 -3.93
CA ASP A 328 9.39 24.31 -4.32
C ASP A 328 8.19 24.64 -5.22
N ALA A 329 7.83 23.78 -6.18
CA ALA A 329 6.62 23.93 -6.98
C ALA A 329 5.35 23.94 -6.10
N ASP A 330 5.30 23.03 -5.14
CA ASP A 330 4.24 22.86 -4.15
C ASP A 330 4.14 24.09 -3.22
N GLN A 331 5.27 24.69 -2.81
CA GLN A 331 5.31 25.95 -2.08
C GLN A 331 4.82 27.13 -2.94
N ARG A 332 5.26 27.23 -4.20
CA ARG A 332 4.83 28.28 -5.13
C ARG A 332 3.33 28.22 -5.43
N GLU A 333 2.76 27.03 -5.59
CA GLU A 333 1.31 26.85 -5.73
C GLU A 333 0.56 27.34 -4.51
N THR A 334 1.05 27.02 -3.30
CA THR A 334 0.44 27.47 -2.04
C THR A 334 0.51 28.99 -1.89
N ALA A 335 1.64 29.61 -2.23
CA ALA A 335 1.79 31.06 -2.20
C ALA A 335 0.87 31.77 -3.21
N ARG A 336 0.69 31.20 -4.41
CA ARG A 336 -0.28 31.71 -5.39
C ARG A 336 -1.72 31.58 -4.90
N ALA A 337 -2.07 30.43 -4.31
CA ALA A 337 -3.38 30.20 -3.72
C ALA A 337 -3.68 31.20 -2.59
N ALA A 338 -2.68 31.52 -1.76
CA ALA A 338 -2.80 32.53 -0.71
C ALA A 338 -3.15 33.93 -1.26
N GLY A 339 -2.63 34.28 -2.44
CA GLY A 339 -2.93 35.55 -3.11
C GLY A 339 -4.32 35.62 -3.74
N GLY A 340 -4.89 34.48 -4.14
CA GLY A 340 -6.17 34.37 -4.85
C GLY A 340 -7.40 34.35 -3.94
N ASP A 341 -8.56 34.00 -4.50
CA ASP A 341 -9.79 33.82 -3.74
C ASP A 341 -9.73 32.52 -2.92
N LEU A 342 -9.65 32.64 -1.61
CA LEU A 342 -9.52 31.50 -0.69
C LEU A 342 -10.79 30.64 -0.63
N SER A 343 -11.95 31.20 -0.99
CA SER A 343 -13.23 30.48 -0.98
C SER A 343 -13.32 29.41 -2.08
N MET A 344 -12.54 29.59 -3.16
CA MET A 344 -12.48 28.68 -4.30
C MET A 344 -11.51 27.51 -4.09
N LEU A 345 -10.77 27.49 -2.97
CA LEU A 345 -9.82 26.42 -2.67
C LEU A 345 -10.55 25.17 -2.16
N ASP A 346 -10.22 24.01 -2.75
CA ASP A 346 -10.62 22.71 -2.22
C ASP A 346 -10.01 22.46 -0.82
N THR A 347 -10.56 21.48 -0.09
CA THR A 347 -10.13 21.15 1.29
C THR A 347 -8.63 20.85 1.38
N LYS A 348 -8.06 20.16 0.40
CA LYS A 348 -6.64 19.75 0.43
C LYS A 348 -5.71 20.95 0.28
N ARG A 349 -6.00 21.83 -0.68
CA ARG A 349 -5.24 23.07 -0.92
C ARG A 349 -5.40 24.05 0.24
N PHE A 350 -6.62 24.18 0.76
CA PHE A 350 -6.90 25.05 1.90
C PHE A 350 -6.17 24.57 3.16
N ARG A 351 -6.23 23.27 3.49
CA ARG A 351 -5.47 22.69 4.63
C ARG A 351 -3.99 23.00 4.55
N LYS A 352 -3.42 22.88 3.36
CA LYS A 352 -2.00 23.12 3.14
C LYS A 352 -1.64 24.59 3.32
N LEU A 353 -2.52 25.50 2.92
CA LEU A 353 -2.40 26.93 3.21
C LEU A 353 -2.40 27.18 4.73
N ILE A 354 -3.31 26.56 5.49
CA ILE A 354 -3.34 26.67 6.96
C ILE A 354 -2.01 26.23 7.55
N LYS A 355 -1.49 25.05 7.16
CA LYS A 355 -0.22 24.53 7.68
C LYS A 355 0.96 25.45 7.38
N CYS A 356 0.97 26.09 6.21
CA CYS A 356 2.00 27.05 5.84
C CYS A 356 1.90 28.32 6.72
N ALA A 357 0.70 28.88 6.82
CA ALA A 357 0.43 30.09 7.59
C ALA A 357 0.65 29.91 9.11
N ALA A 358 0.40 28.71 9.64
CA ALA A 358 0.57 28.38 11.05
C ALA A 358 2.03 28.50 11.55
N THR A 359 2.99 28.68 10.64
CA THR A 359 4.40 28.98 10.97
C THR A 359 4.66 30.45 11.31
N GLY A 360 3.67 31.33 11.14
CA GLY A 360 3.75 32.75 11.41
C GLY A 360 2.42 33.35 11.88
N PRO A 361 2.28 34.68 11.89
CA PRO A 361 1.06 35.35 12.34
C PRO A 361 -0.12 35.10 11.40
N LEU A 362 -1.32 35.04 11.97
CA LEU A 362 -2.57 34.86 11.23
C LEU A 362 -2.92 36.10 10.41
N GLU A 363 -2.92 35.97 9.09
CA GLU A 363 -3.34 37.03 8.19
C GLU A 363 -4.86 37.22 8.17
N ALA A 364 -5.32 38.48 8.09
CA ALA A 364 -6.75 38.83 8.15
C ALA A 364 -7.61 38.14 7.07
N ARG A 365 -7.07 37.93 5.86
CA ARG A 365 -7.79 37.23 4.78
C ARG A 365 -8.03 35.75 5.11
N LEU A 366 -7.02 35.10 5.69
CA LEU A 366 -7.13 33.69 6.09
C LEU A 366 -8.04 33.54 7.31
N ASP A 367 -7.97 34.45 8.29
CA ASP A 367 -8.89 34.48 9.43
C ASP A 367 -10.35 34.58 8.98
N ALA A 368 -10.64 35.53 8.08
CA ALA A 368 -11.99 35.71 7.55
C ALA A 368 -12.53 34.44 6.87
N GLU A 369 -11.70 33.78 6.05
CA GLU A 369 -12.10 32.55 5.38
C GLU A 369 -12.22 31.36 6.35
N LEU A 370 -11.30 31.21 7.32
CA LEU A 370 -11.40 30.18 8.36
C LEU A 370 -12.69 30.32 9.17
N ARG A 371 -13.06 31.55 9.56
CA ARG A 371 -14.32 31.83 10.25
C ARG A 371 -15.54 31.55 9.39
N ARG A 372 -15.51 31.89 8.10
CA ARG A 372 -16.58 31.55 7.16
C ARG A 372 -16.76 30.03 7.05
N ARG A 373 -15.67 29.28 6.89
CA ARG A 373 -15.68 27.81 6.79
C ARG A 373 -16.11 27.14 8.09
N LEU A 374 -15.70 27.69 9.23
CA LEU A 374 -16.15 27.25 10.55
C LEU A 374 -17.66 27.48 10.72
N ALA A 375 -18.17 28.66 10.34
CA ALA A 375 -19.59 28.99 10.43
C ALA A 375 -20.47 28.20 9.45
N ALA A 376 -19.90 27.77 8.32
CA ALA A 376 -20.57 26.93 7.33
C ALA A 376 -20.42 25.42 7.59
N ASP A 377 -19.70 25.05 8.66
CA ASP A 377 -19.41 23.68 9.04
C ASP A 377 -18.77 22.81 7.93
N ILE A 378 -17.72 23.35 7.31
CA ILE A 378 -16.99 22.69 6.20
C ILE A 378 -15.52 22.44 6.49
N LEU A 379 -15.09 22.62 7.74
CA LEU A 379 -13.76 22.20 8.20
C LEU A 379 -13.82 20.72 8.60
N ASP A 380 -12.73 19.97 8.41
CA ASP A 380 -12.61 18.62 8.96
C ASP A 380 -11.60 18.55 10.11
N ALA A 381 -11.47 17.37 10.74
CA ALA A 381 -10.63 17.20 11.93
C ALA A 381 -9.15 17.51 11.67
N ALA A 382 -8.68 17.33 10.43
CA ALA A 382 -7.30 17.64 10.06
C ALA A 382 -7.08 19.13 9.83
N ASP A 383 -8.09 19.86 9.36
CA ASP A 383 -8.06 21.32 9.26
C ASP A 383 -8.06 21.95 10.66
N VAL A 384 -8.91 21.45 11.55
CA VAL A 384 -8.96 21.87 12.95
C VAL A 384 -7.66 21.62 13.67
N ALA A 385 -7.08 20.42 13.54
CA ALA A 385 -5.76 20.14 14.09
C ALA A 385 -4.70 21.11 13.55
N ALA A 386 -4.73 21.44 12.25
CA ALA A 386 -3.79 22.40 11.66
C ALA A 386 -3.91 23.81 12.24
N VAL A 387 -5.13 24.28 12.54
CA VAL A 387 -5.37 25.59 13.18
C VAL A 387 -4.88 25.58 14.64
N LEU A 388 -5.17 24.52 15.40
CA LEU A 388 -4.80 24.45 16.82
C LEU A 388 -3.28 24.29 17.03
N MET A 389 -2.56 23.74 16.04
CA MET A 389 -1.10 23.63 16.05
C MET A 389 -0.36 24.97 15.87
N ALA A 390 -1.04 26.02 15.38
CA ALA A 390 -0.40 27.32 15.20
C ALA A 390 0.07 27.90 16.54
N ALA A 391 1.37 28.24 16.61
CA ALA A 391 2.01 28.69 17.85
C ALA A 391 1.93 30.20 18.07
N ASP A 392 1.72 30.98 17.01
CA ASP A 392 1.65 32.44 17.11
C ASP A 392 0.34 32.88 17.80
N ARG A 393 0.46 33.84 18.73
CA ARG A 393 -0.67 34.30 19.57
C ARG A 393 -1.81 34.93 18.78
N THR A 394 -1.56 35.41 17.56
CA THR A 394 -2.60 35.94 16.67
C THR A 394 -3.67 34.91 16.30
N TRP A 395 -3.37 33.61 16.43
CA TRP A 395 -4.33 32.52 16.16
C TRP A 395 -5.27 32.24 17.33
N GLN A 396 -4.92 32.63 18.55
CA GLN A 396 -5.64 32.29 19.77
C GLN A 396 -7.14 32.65 19.72
N PRO A 397 -7.58 33.84 19.26
CA PRO A 397 -9.00 34.16 19.17
C PRO A 397 -9.80 33.23 18.25
N LEU A 398 -9.18 32.75 17.17
CA LEU A 398 -9.79 31.79 16.26
C LEU A 398 -9.79 30.39 16.89
N GLN A 399 -8.71 29.97 17.53
CA GLN A 399 -8.59 28.66 18.19
C GLN A 399 -9.65 28.48 19.29
N THR A 400 -9.87 29.51 20.12
CA THR A 400 -10.89 29.48 21.17
C THR A 400 -12.32 29.45 20.60
N ASP A 401 -12.63 30.27 19.59
CA ASP A 401 -13.93 30.24 18.89
C ASP A 401 -14.19 28.87 18.25
N LEU A 402 -13.16 28.30 17.63
CA LEU A 402 -13.18 26.97 17.04
C LEU A 402 -13.50 25.91 18.10
N CYS A 403 -12.72 25.82 19.18
CA CYS A 403 -12.96 24.85 20.26
C CYS A 403 -14.37 24.97 20.82
N SER A 404 -14.87 26.19 21.04
CA SER A 404 -16.22 26.41 21.54
C SER A 404 -17.29 25.89 20.59
N ARG A 405 -17.24 26.24 19.30
CA ARG A 405 -18.26 25.84 18.31
C ARG A 405 -18.21 24.35 18.01
N TRP A 406 -17.03 23.82 17.75
CA TRP A 406 -16.86 22.41 17.43
C TRP A 406 -17.18 21.49 18.61
N SER A 407 -16.88 21.89 19.84
CA SER A 407 -17.33 21.11 21.00
C SER A 407 -18.87 21.04 21.10
N ALA A 408 -19.60 22.05 20.62
CA ALA A 408 -21.06 22.07 20.65
C ALA A 408 -21.68 21.22 19.53
N GLU A 409 -21.13 21.31 18.32
CA GLU A 409 -21.68 20.68 17.10
C GLU A 409 -21.07 19.29 16.80
N HIS A 410 -19.81 19.06 17.21
CA HIS A 410 -18.97 17.89 16.91
C HIS A 410 -18.35 17.29 18.18
N ARG A 411 -19.17 16.96 19.18
CA ARG A 411 -18.69 16.39 20.45
C ARG A 411 -17.78 15.17 20.26
N ASP A 412 -18.12 14.31 19.30
CA ASP A 412 -17.36 13.10 18.99
C ASP A 412 -16.11 13.31 18.11
N GLY A 413 -15.87 14.55 17.64
CA GLY A 413 -14.74 14.91 16.79
C GLY A 413 -13.39 15.06 17.51
N ALA A 414 -13.39 15.29 18.83
CA ALA A 414 -12.18 15.52 19.63
C ALA A 414 -11.10 14.42 19.49
N PRO A 415 -11.44 13.11 19.59
CA PRO A 415 -10.47 12.03 19.37
C PRO A 415 -9.81 12.08 17.99
N SER A 416 -10.58 12.41 16.95
CA SER A 416 -10.08 12.53 15.58
C SER A 416 -9.12 13.70 15.43
N VAL A 417 -9.40 14.85 16.05
CA VAL A 417 -8.52 16.03 16.05
C VAL A 417 -7.19 15.71 16.72
N LEU A 418 -7.20 15.10 17.92
CA LEU A 418 -5.99 14.71 18.62
C LEU A 418 -5.18 13.67 17.84
N SER A 419 -5.85 12.69 17.24
CA SER A 419 -5.20 11.72 16.35
C SER A 419 -4.54 12.38 15.13
N MET A 420 -5.22 13.34 14.50
CA MET A 420 -4.67 14.11 13.38
C MET A 420 -3.47 14.98 13.81
N TRP A 421 -3.45 15.45 15.05
CA TRP A 421 -2.31 16.18 15.61
C TRP A 421 -1.10 15.26 15.77
N CYS A 422 -1.24 14.13 16.47
CA CYS A 422 -0.14 13.18 16.69
C CYS A 422 0.45 12.66 15.37
N GLN A 423 -0.39 12.46 14.34
CA GLN A 423 0.09 12.05 13.02
C GLN A 423 0.95 13.13 12.32
N GLN A 424 0.80 14.39 12.70
CA GLN A 424 1.53 15.53 12.14
C GLN A 424 2.78 15.90 12.95
N GLN A 425 2.85 15.48 14.21
CA GLN A 425 3.98 15.64 15.12
C GLN A 425 4.31 14.30 15.79
N PRO A 426 5.06 13.41 15.10
CA PRO A 426 5.36 12.06 15.58
C PRO A 426 6.11 12.00 16.92
N GLU A 427 6.75 13.09 17.31
CA GLU A 427 7.41 13.29 18.60
C GLU A 427 6.44 13.49 19.76
N VAL A 428 5.19 13.85 19.50
CA VAL A 428 4.16 14.09 20.52
C VAL A 428 3.52 12.78 20.93
N SER A 429 3.54 12.49 22.23
CA SER A 429 2.91 11.30 22.78
C SER A 429 1.37 11.39 22.70
N PRO A 430 0.65 10.26 22.55
CA PRO A 430 -0.81 10.25 22.59
C PRO A 430 -1.35 10.88 23.88
N ALA A 431 -2.55 11.45 23.80
CA ALA A 431 -3.21 12.02 24.97
C ALA A 431 -3.47 10.95 26.04
N GLU A 432 -3.14 11.27 27.29
CA GLU A 432 -3.40 10.41 28.44
C GLU A 432 -4.72 10.81 29.09
N ILE A 433 -5.49 9.82 29.55
CA ILE A 433 -6.82 10.03 30.14
C ILE A 433 -6.79 9.53 31.57
N ASP A 434 -7.00 10.44 32.53
CA ASP A 434 -7.26 10.08 33.92
C ASP A 434 -8.77 10.07 34.16
N TRP A 435 -9.27 9.08 34.90
CA TRP A 435 -10.69 9.03 35.24
C TRP A 435 -10.96 8.39 36.59
N GLU A 436 -12.04 8.84 37.21
CA GLU A 436 -12.62 8.26 38.42
C GLU A 436 -14.11 8.00 38.23
N GLN A 437 -14.68 7.06 38.99
CA GLN A 437 -16.11 6.78 38.98
C GLN A 437 -16.68 6.81 40.41
N ARG A 438 -17.83 7.47 40.57
CA ARG A 438 -18.64 7.46 41.79
C ARG A 438 -20.10 7.09 41.49
N GLY A 439 -20.87 6.87 42.55
CA GLY A 439 -22.30 6.58 42.45
C GLY A 439 -22.62 5.09 42.26
N PRO A 440 -23.90 4.71 42.40
CA PRO A 440 -24.32 3.32 42.27
C PRO A 440 -24.27 2.85 40.81
N SER A 441 -24.19 1.55 40.58
CA SER A 441 -24.07 0.95 39.24
C SER A 441 -25.20 1.31 38.26
N HIS A 442 -26.36 1.71 38.77
CA HIS A 442 -27.52 2.15 37.98
C HIS A 442 -27.56 3.66 37.70
N ALA A 443 -26.65 4.44 38.30
CA ALA A 443 -26.48 5.87 38.09
C ALA A 443 -25.01 6.28 38.33
N PRO A 444 -24.07 5.76 37.52
CA PRO A 444 -22.65 6.08 37.69
C PRO A 444 -22.37 7.53 37.24
N LEU A 445 -21.45 8.18 37.93
CA LEU A 445 -20.82 9.43 37.54
C LEU A 445 -19.35 9.16 37.24
N PHE A 446 -18.88 9.66 36.11
CA PHE A 446 -17.49 9.57 35.68
C PHE A 446 -16.89 10.97 35.73
N ALA A 447 -15.76 11.12 36.41
CA ALA A 447 -14.90 12.28 36.31
C ALA A 447 -13.75 11.92 35.37
N VAL A 448 -13.47 12.75 34.36
CA VAL A 448 -12.42 12.52 33.38
C VAL A 448 -11.61 13.79 33.17
N ARG A 449 -10.29 13.67 33.06
CA ARG A 449 -9.41 14.74 32.56
C ARG A 449 -8.43 14.19 31.53
N VAL A 450 -7.91 15.07 30.68
CA VAL A 450 -6.99 14.70 29.59
C VAL A 450 -5.69 15.47 29.71
N ARG A 451 -4.56 14.78 29.50
CA ARG A 451 -3.21 15.35 29.49
C ARG A 451 -2.61 15.20 28.08
N PHE A 452 -2.15 16.30 27.48
CA PHE A 452 -1.59 16.30 26.12
C PHE A 452 -0.60 17.44 25.92
N ASN A 453 0.61 17.12 25.42
CA ASN A 453 1.67 18.06 25.10
C ASN A 453 1.95 19.08 26.24
N GLU A 454 2.23 18.54 27.42
CA GLU A 454 2.46 19.24 28.71
C GLU A 454 1.22 19.93 29.33
N VAL A 455 0.12 20.08 28.60
CA VAL A 455 -1.11 20.67 29.14
C VAL A 455 -1.97 19.63 29.86
N VAL A 456 -2.39 19.99 31.07
CA VAL A 456 -3.39 19.25 31.86
C VAL A 456 -4.73 19.98 31.75
N GLY A 457 -5.72 19.31 31.16
CA GLY A 457 -7.09 19.82 31.07
C GLY A 457 -7.87 19.66 32.37
N PRO A 458 -8.99 20.40 32.51
CA PRO A 458 -9.82 20.36 33.73
C PRO A 458 -10.53 19.02 33.88
N TRP A 459 -11.00 18.75 35.11
CA TRP A 459 -11.93 17.65 35.36
C TRP A 459 -13.31 17.93 34.79
N VAL A 460 -13.83 17.00 33.99
CA VAL A 460 -15.20 17.00 33.47
C VAL A 460 -15.97 15.83 34.09
N VAL A 461 -17.16 16.10 34.61
CA VAL A 461 -18.01 15.08 35.26
C VAL A 461 -19.28 14.84 34.44
N GLY A 462 -19.61 13.58 34.18
CA GLY A 462 -20.81 13.21 33.43
C GLY A 462 -21.32 11.80 33.75
N SER A 463 -22.52 11.46 33.28
CA SER A 463 -23.18 10.17 33.56
C SER A 463 -22.81 9.05 32.59
N VAL A 464 -22.09 9.36 31.50
CA VAL A 464 -21.69 8.39 30.46
C VAL A 464 -20.20 8.57 30.15
N LYS A 465 -19.38 7.57 30.49
CA LYS A 465 -17.92 7.63 30.39
C LYS A 465 -17.41 8.14 29.03
N LYS A 466 -17.92 7.59 27.92
CA LYS A 466 -17.46 7.93 26.57
C LYS A 466 -17.72 9.39 26.20
N THR A 467 -18.88 9.95 26.55
CA THR A 467 -19.18 11.36 26.25
C THR A 467 -18.40 12.28 27.18
N THR A 468 -18.20 11.89 28.44
CA THR A 468 -17.36 12.63 29.39
C THR A 468 -15.90 12.67 28.93
N GLU A 469 -15.36 11.58 28.37
CA GLU A 469 -14.02 11.56 27.77
C GLU A 469 -13.90 12.54 26.60
N GLN A 470 -14.90 12.57 25.71
CA GLN A 470 -14.94 13.48 24.57
C GLN A 470 -15.03 14.95 25.00
N GLU A 471 -15.86 15.25 26.01
CA GLU A 471 -15.98 16.58 26.59
C GLU A 471 -14.70 17.01 27.30
N ALA A 472 -14.02 16.09 28.01
CA ALA A 472 -12.72 16.35 28.64
C ALA A 472 -11.61 16.62 27.62
N MET A 473 -11.61 15.94 26.47
CA MET A 473 -10.67 16.24 25.38
C MET A 473 -10.90 17.64 24.82
N TRP A 474 -12.15 18.05 24.60
CA TRP A 474 -12.47 19.41 24.15
C TRP A 474 -12.10 20.47 25.20
N ALA A 475 -12.36 20.20 26.48
CA ALA A 475 -12.00 21.08 27.58
C ALA A 475 -10.48 21.26 27.68
N MET A 476 -9.70 20.20 27.46
CA MET A 476 -8.24 20.27 27.37
C MET A 476 -7.77 21.12 26.18
N LEU A 477 -8.35 20.90 24.98
CA LEU A 477 -8.00 21.68 23.79
C LEU A 477 -8.33 23.18 23.96
N ASP A 478 -9.46 23.51 24.60
CA ASP A 478 -9.84 24.88 24.94
C ASP A 478 -8.87 25.48 25.98
N ALA A 479 -8.56 24.75 27.05
CA ALA A 479 -7.58 25.17 28.07
C ALA A 479 -6.22 25.47 27.44
N ARG A 480 -5.75 24.59 26.55
CA ARG A 480 -4.53 24.82 25.76
C ARG A 480 -4.64 26.08 24.91
N SER A 481 -5.74 26.28 24.18
CA SER A 481 -5.94 27.48 23.33
C SER A 481 -5.86 28.77 24.15
N ARG A 482 -6.25 28.71 25.43
CA ARG A 482 -6.22 29.85 26.37
C ARG A 482 -4.91 29.97 27.15
N GLY A 483 -4.03 28.97 27.09
CA GLY A 483 -2.83 28.89 27.91
C GLY A 483 -3.13 28.68 29.40
N ILE A 484 -4.15 27.89 29.72
CA ILE A 484 -4.58 27.55 31.07
C ILE A 484 -4.18 26.10 31.39
N GLU A 485 -3.66 25.85 32.59
CA GLU A 485 -3.29 24.52 33.08
C GLU A 485 -4.03 24.17 34.37
N HIS A 486 -4.44 22.91 34.51
CA HIS A 486 -5.28 22.40 35.60
C HIS A 486 -4.61 21.23 36.37
N HIS A 487 -3.41 21.44 36.91
CA HIS A 487 -2.65 20.38 37.60
C HIS A 487 -3.32 19.90 38.89
N ASP A 488 -3.84 20.83 39.69
CA ASP A 488 -4.28 20.60 41.07
C ASP A 488 -5.80 20.79 41.29
N ASP A 489 -6.58 20.75 40.21
CA ASP A 489 -8.04 20.92 40.30
C ASP A 489 -8.68 19.77 41.08
N GLU A 490 -9.49 20.11 42.09
CA GLU A 490 -10.37 19.13 42.74
C GLU A 490 -11.46 18.67 41.77
N ILE A 491 -11.84 17.39 41.87
CA ILE A 491 -12.91 16.85 41.03
C ILE A 491 -14.26 17.49 41.45
N PRO A 492 -14.99 18.13 40.52
CA PRO A 492 -16.24 18.83 40.82
C PRO A 492 -17.41 17.85 40.91
N TRP A 493 -17.39 16.95 41.91
CA TRP A 493 -18.49 16.03 42.14
C TRP A 493 -19.78 16.79 42.48
N PRO A 494 -20.93 16.47 41.85
CA PRO A 494 -22.20 17.09 42.21
C PRO A 494 -22.57 16.76 43.66
N ALA A 495 -23.11 17.76 44.37
CA ALA A 495 -23.53 17.59 45.77
C ALA A 495 -24.56 16.46 45.89
N SER A 496 -24.39 15.60 46.90
CA SER A 496 -25.32 14.51 47.18
C SER A 496 -26.67 15.06 47.65
N SER A 497 -27.71 14.99 46.82
CA SER A 497 -29.09 15.25 47.26
C SER A 497 -29.60 14.06 48.08
N PRO A 498 -30.18 14.28 49.28
CA PRO A 498 -30.88 13.24 50.02
C PRO A 498 -32.37 13.30 49.68
N GLU A 499 -32.89 12.36 48.89
CA GLU A 499 -34.28 11.88 49.08
C GLU A 499 -34.59 10.61 48.28
N ALA A 500 -35.27 9.70 48.96
CA ALA A 500 -35.73 8.41 48.49
C ALA A 500 -37.12 8.51 47.83
N ALA A 501 -37.37 7.74 46.76
CA ALA A 501 -38.73 7.42 46.32
C ALA A 501 -38.82 6.02 45.69
N GLN A 502 -39.27 5.09 46.53
CA GLN A 502 -40.21 3.97 46.29
C GLN A 502 -40.17 3.14 44.99
N LYS A 503 -39.96 1.83 45.18
CA LYS A 503 -40.30 0.76 44.22
C LYS A 503 -41.78 0.36 44.34
N PRO A 504 -42.52 0.12 43.24
CA PRO A 504 -43.72 -0.69 43.27
C PRO A 504 -43.44 -2.18 42.98
N ALA A 505 -44.42 -2.99 43.33
CA ALA A 505 -44.35 -4.37 43.77
C ALA A 505 -44.13 -5.45 42.67
N LYS A 506 -43.56 -6.59 43.11
CA LYS A 506 -43.58 -7.88 42.42
C LYS A 506 -44.99 -8.49 42.50
N VAL A 507 -45.56 -8.86 41.37
CA VAL A 507 -46.69 -9.80 41.28
C VAL A 507 -46.19 -11.10 40.68
N THR A 508 -46.49 -12.18 41.39
CA THR A 508 -46.15 -13.58 41.13
C THR A 508 -47.25 -14.23 40.30
N THR A 509 -46.92 -15.01 39.27
CA THR A 509 -47.75 -16.16 38.85
C THR A 509 -46.91 -17.31 38.30
N THR A 510 -47.44 -18.49 38.57
CA THR A 510 -46.96 -19.88 38.63
C THR A 510 -46.60 -20.53 37.27
N PRO A 511 -45.68 -21.51 37.21
CA PRO A 511 -45.38 -22.28 35.99
C PRO A 511 -46.39 -23.43 35.78
N PRO A 512 -46.60 -23.90 34.54
CA PRO A 512 -46.04 -25.21 34.13
C PRO A 512 -45.78 -25.26 32.58
N VAL A 513 -45.24 -26.26 31.87
CA VAL A 513 -45.02 -27.71 31.97
C VAL A 513 -43.77 -28.02 31.11
N ILE A 514 -42.90 -28.93 31.56
CA ILE A 514 -41.86 -29.54 30.73
C ILE A 514 -42.49 -30.70 29.95
N LEU A 515 -42.33 -30.73 28.62
CA LEU A 515 -42.49 -31.94 27.81
C LEU A 515 -41.12 -32.31 27.21
N HIS A 516 -40.63 -33.48 27.60
CA HIS A 516 -39.51 -34.16 26.96
C HIS A 516 -39.93 -34.70 25.59
N SER A 517 -39.03 -34.61 24.61
CA SER A 517 -38.40 -35.75 23.90
C SER A 517 -37.98 -35.37 22.48
N ALA A 518 -36.73 -35.72 22.15
CA ALA A 518 -36.17 -35.65 20.80
C ALA A 518 -36.49 -36.93 20.00
N PRO A 519 -36.40 -36.89 18.67
CA PRO A 519 -35.91 -38.00 17.87
C PRO A 519 -34.58 -37.65 17.17
N PRO A 520 -33.80 -38.67 16.75
CA PRO A 520 -32.43 -38.50 16.27
C PRO A 520 -32.36 -37.95 14.85
N ALA A 521 -31.24 -37.31 14.53
CA ALA A 521 -30.91 -36.74 13.24
C ALA A 521 -30.87 -37.80 12.10
N PRO A 522 -31.26 -37.45 10.86
CA PRO A 522 -30.80 -38.19 9.70
C PRO A 522 -29.38 -37.74 9.32
N GLN A 523 -28.48 -38.70 9.23
CA GLN A 523 -27.19 -38.54 8.56
C GLN A 523 -27.43 -38.37 7.06
N ILE A 524 -26.94 -37.26 6.49
CA ILE A 524 -26.76 -37.09 5.05
C ILE A 524 -25.35 -36.54 4.84
N GLU A 525 -24.48 -37.38 4.27
CA GLU A 525 -23.18 -37.01 3.72
C GLU A 525 -23.32 -36.59 2.24
N PRO A 526 -22.32 -35.92 1.65
CA PRO A 526 -22.41 -34.51 1.30
C PRO A 526 -22.82 -34.29 -0.16
N ALA A 527 -23.58 -33.22 -0.39
CA ALA A 527 -23.61 -32.57 -1.69
C ALA A 527 -22.89 -31.23 -1.54
N VAL A 528 -21.62 -31.19 -1.94
CA VAL A 528 -20.96 -29.92 -2.27
C VAL A 528 -21.54 -29.44 -3.60
N PRO A 529 -22.03 -28.19 -3.65
CA PRO A 529 -21.64 -27.35 -4.75
C PRO A 529 -21.14 -25.99 -4.25
N ALA A 530 -19.97 -25.62 -4.79
CA ALA A 530 -19.39 -24.28 -4.88
C ALA A 530 -19.26 -23.49 -3.56
N CYS A 531 -18.01 -23.23 -3.16
CA CYS A 531 -17.65 -22.17 -2.23
C CYS A 531 -18.32 -20.86 -2.64
N ASN A 532 -19.45 -20.53 -2.02
CA ASN A 532 -20.06 -19.22 -2.18
C ASN A 532 -19.17 -18.24 -1.41
N THR A 533 -18.15 -17.72 -2.09
CA THR A 533 -17.13 -16.81 -1.54
C THR A 533 -17.78 -15.63 -0.79
N LYS A 534 -19.02 -15.26 -1.17
CA LYS A 534 -19.84 -14.24 -0.49
C LYS A 534 -20.32 -14.69 0.90
N LEU A 535 -20.73 -15.95 1.07
CA LEU A 535 -21.12 -16.52 2.37
C LEU A 535 -19.92 -16.60 3.32
N VAL A 536 -18.77 -17.08 2.83
CA VAL A 536 -17.52 -17.15 3.63
C VAL A 536 -17.08 -15.77 4.09
N LYS A 537 -17.18 -14.75 3.23
CA LYS A 537 -16.89 -13.35 3.61
C LYS A 537 -17.91 -12.79 4.61
N ALA A 538 -19.19 -13.11 4.46
CA ALA A 538 -20.25 -12.65 5.38
C ALA A 538 -20.06 -13.21 6.80
N LEU A 539 -19.65 -14.48 6.92
CA LEU A 539 -19.45 -15.14 8.22
C LEU A 539 -18.20 -14.67 8.98
N LYS A 540 -17.28 -13.92 8.36
CA LYS A 540 -16.12 -13.31 9.06
C LYS A 540 -16.55 -12.20 10.04
N ASN A 541 -17.64 -11.48 9.74
CA ASN A 541 -18.22 -10.48 10.63
C ASN A 541 -19.74 -10.40 10.40
N PRO A 542 -20.50 -11.38 10.90
CA PRO A 542 -21.90 -11.56 10.53
C PRO A 542 -22.79 -10.41 11.06
N VAL A 543 -22.45 -9.81 12.20
CA VAL A 543 -23.20 -8.66 12.76
C VAL A 543 -23.09 -7.43 11.86
N ALA A 544 -21.86 -7.08 11.46
CA ALA A 544 -21.63 -5.95 10.55
C ALA A 544 -22.23 -6.23 9.16
N TRP A 545 -22.12 -7.48 8.69
CA TRP A 545 -22.65 -7.89 7.39
C TRP A 545 -24.18 -7.78 7.33
N VAL A 546 -24.92 -8.28 8.33
CA VAL A 546 -26.40 -8.15 8.37
C VAL A 546 -26.84 -6.69 8.42
N THR A 547 -26.09 -5.84 9.14
CA THR A 547 -26.36 -4.40 9.22
C THR A 547 -26.14 -3.72 7.86
N SER A 548 -25.03 -4.03 7.19
CA SER A 548 -24.71 -3.52 5.86
C SER A 548 -25.65 -4.05 4.78
N PHE A 549 -26.09 -5.31 4.90
CA PHE A 549 -27.07 -5.92 4.01
C PHE A 549 -28.41 -5.17 4.05
N ALA A 550 -28.93 -4.87 5.24
CA ALA A 550 -30.16 -4.08 5.41
C ALA A 550 -30.03 -2.68 4.79
N GLN A 551 -28.92 -1.98 5.09
CA GLN A 551 -28.66 -0.62 4.59
C GLN A 551 -28.54 -0.57 3.06
N THR A 552 -27.79 -1.51 2.46
CA THR A 552 -27.54 -1.53 1.01
C THR A 552 -28.80 -1.85 0.21
N ARG A 553 -29.78 -2.53 0.82
CA ARG A 553 -31.06 -2.92 0.19
C ARG A 553 -32.23 -2.01 0.58
N GLY A 554 -31.99 -0.94 1.35
CA GLY A 554 -33.03 -0.02 1.82
C GLY A 554 -34.07 -0.69 2.75
N LEU A 555 -33.68 -1.73 3.48
CA LEU A 555 -34.53 -2.46 4.41
C LEU A 555 -34.47 -1.83 5.81
N GLU A 556 -35.46 -2.14 6.65
CA GLU A 556 -35.40 -1.78 8.07
C GLU A 556 -34.15 -2.38 8.74
N ALA A 557 -33.54 -1.61 9.65
CA ALA A 557 -32.38 -2.04 10.41
C ALA A 557 -32.69 -3.32 11.20
N PRO A 558 -31.71 -4.25 11.34
CA PRO A 558 -31.94 -5.51 12.03
C PRO A 558 -32.34 -5.27 13.49
N ARG A 559 -33.46 -5.89 13.89
CA ARG A 559 -33.97 -5.81 15.27
C ARG A 559 -33.32 -6.90 16.10
N TRP A 560 -32.83 -6.53 17.27
CA TRP A 560 -32.16 -7.44 18.20
C TRP A 560 -32.92 -7.49 19.51
N ASP A 561 -33.30 -8.69 19.92
CA ASP A 561 -33.88 -8.95 21.23
C ASP A 561 -32.92 -9.82 22.05
N VAL A 562 -32.71 -9.47 23.31
CA VAL A 562 -31.71 -10.10 24.17
C VAL A 562 -32.36 -10.45 25.50
N GLU A 563 -32.47 -11.74 25.75
CA GLU A 563 -32.95 -12.29 27.01
C GLU A 563 -31.76 -12.88 27.78
N GLN A 564 -31.69 -12.60 29.08
CA GLN A 564 -30.69 -13.18 29.98
C GLN A 564 -31.38 -14.11 30.98
N ALA A 565 -30.86 -15.33 31.12
CA ALA A 565 -31.32 -16.32 32.08
C ALA A 565 -30.14 -16.91 32.87
N GLY A 566 -30.44 -17.62 33.96
CA GLY A 566 -29.44 -18.28 34.80
C GLY A 566 -28.88 -17.43 35.94
N PRO A 567 -28.09 -18.03 36.84
CA PRO A 567 -27.50 -17.33 37.98
C PRO A 567 -26.38 -16.40 37.53
N SER A 568 -26.08 -15.35 38.32
CA SER A 568 -25.08 -14.32 37.97
C SER A 568 -23.67 -14.85 37.69
N HIS A 569 -23.33 -16.03 38.20
CA HIS A 569 -22.04 -16.70 37.99
C HIS A 569 -22.01 -17.64 36.76
N ALA A 570 -23.16 -17.87 36.11
CA ALA A 570 -23.28 -18.66 34.89
C ALA A 570 -24.47 -18.15 34.05
N PRO A 571 -24.40 -16.89 33.54
CA PRO A 571 -25.48 -16.33 32.76
C PRO A 571 -25.52 -16.95 31.36
N THR A 572 -26.72 -17.19 30.88
CA THR A 572 -26.99 -17.59 29.49
C THR A 572 -27.73 -16.46 28.80
N PHE A 573 -27.28 -16.09 27.61
CA PHE A 573 -27.87 -15.03 26.78
C PHE A 573 -28.50 -15.64 25.55
N THR A 574 -29.80 -15.45 25.40
CA THR A 574 -30.54 -15.77 24.17
C THR A 574 -30.65 -14.49 23.36
N VAL A 575 -30.05 -14.45 22.18
CA VAL A 575 -30.19 -13.31 21.25
C VAL A 575 -31.02 -13.75 20.06
N LYS A 576 -32.08 -12.99 19.77
CA LYS A 576 -32.91 -13.13 18.57
C LYS A 576 -32.60 -11.95 17.65
N VAL A 577 -32.45 -12.22 16.36
CA VAL A 577 -32.25 -11.20 15.33
C VAL A 577 -33.28 -11.36 14.24
N GLU A 578 -33.87 -10.24 13.82
CA GLU A 578 -34.83 -10.17 12.72
C GLU A 578 -34.37 -9.14 11.69
N CYS A 579 -34.31 -9.55 10.41
CA CYS A 579 -34.00 -8.67 9.28
C CYS A 579 -34.65 -9.24 8.02
N ALA A 580 -35.20 -8.37 7.16
CA ALA A 580 -35.83 -8.77 5.90
C ALA A 580 -36.97 -9.82 6.05
N GLY A 581 -37.68 -9.83 7.19
CA GLY A 581 -38.72 -10.82 7.50
C GLY A 581 -38.19 -12.20 7.91
N LEU A 582 -36.86 -12.39 7.95
CA LEU A 582 -36.20 -13.59 8.42
C LEU A 582 -35.79 -13.42 9.89
N ARG A 583 -35.84 -14.52 10.64
CA ARG A 583 -35.53 -14.56 12.07
C ARG A 583 -34.55 -15.66 12.37
N ALA A 584 -33.55 -15.36 13.20
CA ALA A 584 -32.64 -16.35 13.74
C ALA A 584 -32.39 -16.09 15.22
N SER A 585 -31.94 -17.12 15.94
CA SER A 585 -31.57 -16.98 17.34
C SER A 585 -30.36 -17.85 17.68
N ALA A 586 -29.67 -17.49 18.75
CA ALA A 586 -28.61 -18.29 19.35
C ALA A 586 -28.55 -18.06 20.85
N VAL A 587 -28.00 -19.06 21.56
CA VAL A 587 -27.89 -19.09 23.01
C VAL A 587 -26.43 -19.32 23.37
N GLU A 588 -25.82 -18.39 24.11
CA GLU A 588 -24.40 -18.47 24.50
C GLU A 588 -24.18 -17.96 25.93
N ASN A 589 -22.99 -18.24 26.48
CA ASN A 589 -22.58 -17.79 27.82
C ASN A 589 -22.16 -16.31 27.90
N SER A 590 -22.15 -15.59 26.78
CA SER A 590 -21.94 -14.13 26.74
C SER A 590 -22.85 -13.46 25.71
N LYS A 591 -23.27 -12.22 26.01
CA LYS A 591 -24.11 -11.40 25.12
C LYS A 591 -23.48 -11.19 23.73
N SER A 592 -22.16 -11.02 23.67
CA SER A 592 -21.43 -10.81 22.41
C SER A 592 -21.36 -12.08 21.57
N ALA A 593 -21.10 -13.23 22.20
CA ALA A 593 -21.09 -14.52 21.51
C ALA A 593 -22.49 -14.86 20.98
N ALA A 594 -23.54 -14.73 21.80
CA ALA A 594 -24.92 -15.00 21.40
C ALA A 594 -25.35 -14.11 20.23
N ARG A 595 -24.95 -12.83 20.26
CA ARG A 595 -25.24 -11.88 19.18
C ARG A 595 -24.53 -12.25 17.87
N THR A 596 -23.28 -12.68 17.94
CA THR A 596 -22.50 -13.09 16.77
C THR A 596 -23.04 -14.39 16.17
N ALA A 597 -23.37 -15.37 17.01
CA ALA A 597 -23.96 -16.64 16.58
C ALA A 597 -25.36 -16.46 15.97
N ALA A 598 -26.22 -15.63 16.59
CA ALA A 598 -27.54 -15.32 16.04
C ALA A 598 -27.44 -14.62 14.66
N ALA A 599 -26.46 -13.72 14.50
CA ALA A 599 -26.18 -13.08 13.22
C ALA A 599 -25.70 -14.08 12.16
N ALA A 600 -24.80 -15.01 12.52
CA ALA A 600 -24.32 -16.04 11.61
C ALA A 600 -25.45 -16.94 11.13
N ASN A 601 -26.34 -17.36 12.03
CA ASN A 601 -27.54 -18.13 11.69
C ASN A 601 -28.43 -17.35 10.71
N LEU A 602 -28.63 -16.05 10.92
CA LEU A 602 -29.42 -15.22 10.00
C LEU A 602 -28.76 -15.05 8.63
N VAL A 603 -27.43 -14.96 8.57
CA VAL A 603 -26.69 -14.94 7.30
C VAL A 603 -26.95 -16.23 6.53
N HIS A 604 -26.89 -17.39 7.18
CA HIS A 604 -27.21 -18.66 6.54
C HIS A 604 -28.65 -18.70 5.99
N GLU A 605 -29.62 -18.19 6.73
CA GLU A 605 -31.02 -18.09 6.27
C GLU A 605 -31.15 -17.16 5.05
N ILE A 606 -30.51 -15.98 5.05
CA ILE A 606 -30.55 -15.02 3.93
C ILE A 606 -29.98 -15.64 2.65
N PHE A 607 -28.88 -16.38 2.75
CA PHE A 607 -28.26 -17.05 1.60
C PHE A 607 -29.04 -18.28 1.12
N SER A 608 -29.84 -18.89 2.00
CA SER A 608 -30.65 -20.08 1.68
C SER A 608 -32.02 -19.72 1.10
N ALA A 609 -32.59 -18.58 1.49
CA ALA A 609 -33.92 -18.12 1.07
C ALA A 609 -33.97 -17.50 -0.35
N ALA A 610 -32.87 -17.53 -1.13
CA ALA A 610 -32.73 -16.88 -2.44
C ALA A 610 -33.09 -15.37 -2.44
N VAL A 611 -32.91 -14.67 -1.30
CA VAL A 611 -33.21 -13.23 -1.12
C VAL A 611 -32.06 -12.33 -1.62
N ILE A 612 -31.03 -12.90 -2.26
CA ILE A 612 -29.81 -12.18 -2.69
C ILE A 612 -29.91 -11.75 -4.14
#